data_AF-A0A3B9C3K2-F1
#
_entry.id   AF-A0A3B9C3K2-F1
#
_cell.length_a   1.000
_cell.length_b   1.000
_cell.length_c   1.000
_cell.angle_alpha   90.00
_cell.angle_beta   90.00
_cell.angle_gamma   90.00
#
_symmetry.space_group_name_H-M   'P 1'
#
loop_
_entity.id
_entity.type
_entity.pdbx_description
1 polymer ?
#
loop_
_entity_poly.entity_id
_entity_poly.type
_entity_poly.pdbx_seq_one_letter_code
_entity_poly.pdbx_strand_id
1 'polypeptide(L)'
;RNNIVLNIRKQLYDKVLHLPIGFFTNERKGDILSRMTNDVNAIEISIISMMELLFSTPVTVIFYFVILLFISAKLFLFLLFLLPIAGLIIGRISKSLKRNTINTQERLGNILSMIEETLGGLRIIKAFRAER
;
A
#
# COMPACT_ATOMS: atom_id res chain seq x y z
N ARG A 1 13.28 18.64 9.59
CA ARG A 1 13.84 17.65 8.63
C ARG A 1 14.00 16.34 9.40
N ASN A 2 13.33 15.27 9.00
CA ASN A 2 13.04 14.11 9.87
C ASN A 2 14.32 13.31 10.21
N ASN A 3 14.81 13.40 11.45
CA ASN A 3 16.05 12.72 11.89
C ASN A 3 15.96 11.19 11.77
N ILE A 4 14.74 10.64 11.80
CA ILE A 4 14.48 9.20 11.69
C ILE A 4 14.89 8.68 10.30
N VAL A 5 14.52 9.38 9.23
CA VAL A 5 14.81 8.97 7.85
C VAL A 5 16.30 9.08 7.56
N LEU A 6 16.93 10.13 8.07
CA LEU A 6 18.39 10.27 7.99
C LEU A 6 19.11 9.11 8.66
N ASN A 7 18.63 8.66 9.84
CA ASN A 7 19.19 7.51 10.54
C ASN A 7 18.97 6.21 9.77
N ILE A 8 17.79 5.99 9.17
CA ILE A 8 17.53 4.82 8.33
C ILE A 8 18.49 4.79 7.13
N ARG A 9 18.67 5.92 6.43
CA ARG A 9 19.61 6.01 5.31
C ARG A 9 21.06 5.76 5.75
N LYS A 10 21.47 6.27 6.90
CA LYS A 10 22.81 6.02 7.48
C LYS A 10 23.01 4.55 7.82
N GLN A 11 22.04 3.91 8.46
CA GLN A 11 22.12 2.48 8.80
C GLN A 11 22.15 1.60 7.55
N LEU A 12 21.36 1.92 6.52
CA LEU A 12 21.41 1.22 5.25
C LEU A 12 22.75 1.39 4.55
N TYR A 13 23.29 2.61 4.54
CA TYR A 13 24.61 2.88 3.99
C TYR A 13 25.70 2.06 4.69
N ASP A 14 25.72 2.09 6.03
CA ASP A 14 26.68 1.34 6.83
C ASP A 14 26.54 -0.17 6.63
N LYS A 15 25.31 -0.68 6.56
CA LYS A 15 25.04 -2.10 6.26
C LYS A 15 25.57 -2.49 4.88
N VAL A 16 25.39 -1.66 3.87
CA VAL A 16 25.88 -1.92 2.51
C VAL A 16 27.40 -1.98 2.48
N LEU A 17 28.10 -1.12 3.21
CA LEU A 17 29.56 -1.16 3.28
C LEU A 17 30.12 -2.46 3.91
N HIS A 18 29.38 -3.08 4.82
CA HIS A 18 29.80 -4.28 5.53
C HIS A 18 29.29 -5.59 4.90
N LEU A 19 28.58 -5.54 3.77
CA LEU A 19 28.12 -6.75 3.08
C LEU A 19 29.26 -7.42 2.30
N PRO A 20 29.30 -8.77 2.27
CA PRO A 20 30.34 -9.50 1.56
C PRO A 20 30.21 -9.29 0.04
N ILE A 21 31.34 -9.32 -0.68
CA ILE A 21 31.39 -9.07 -2.14
C ILE A 21 30.44 -9.96 -2.93
N GLY A 22 30.22 -11.21 -2.50
CA GLY A 22 29.28 -12.14 -3.14
C GLY A 22 27.82 -11.68 -3.15
N PHE A 23 27.43 -10.79 -2.23
CA PHE A 23 26.10 -10.16 -2.23
C PHE A 23 25.90 -9.26 -3.47
N PHE A 24 26.95 -8.55 -3.87
CA PHE A 24 26.93 -7.64 -5.03
C PHE A 24 27.10 -8.35 -6.37
N THR A 25 27.37 -9.66 -6.37
CA THR A 25 27.40 -10.49 -7.58
C THR A 25 25.99 -10.88 -8.03
N ASN A 26 25.06 -11.05 -7.10
CA ASN A 26 23.67 -11.44 -7.37
C ASN A 26 22.70 -10.25 -7.44
N GLU A 27 23.03 -9.11 -6.83
CA GLU A 27 22.16 -7.93 -6.77
C GLU A 27 22.62 -6.83 -7.74
N ARG A 28 21.69 -6.21 -8.47
CA ARG A 28 22.04 -5.09 -9.36
C ARG A 28 22.27 -3.84 -8.51
N LYS A 29 23.32 -3.07 -8.81
CA LYS A 29 23.59 -1.76 -8.17
C LYS A 29 22.35 -0.84 -8.14
N GLY A 30 21.50 -0.92 -9.17
CA GLY A 30 20.26 -0.16 -9.27
C GLY A 30 19.22 -0.53 -8.20
N ASP A 31 19.16 -1.79 -7.78
CA ASP A 31 18.19 -2.27 -6.79
C ASP A 31 18.54 -1.73 -5.40
N ILE A 32 19.83 -1.73 -5.05
CA ILE A 32 20.33 -1.12 -3.80
C ILE A 32 20.02 0.38 -3.77
N LEU A 33 20.25 1.07 -4.89
CA LEU A 33 19.95 2.50 -4.99
C LEU A 33 18.45 2.77 -4.86
N SER A 34 17.61 2.00 -5.56
CA SER A 34 16.15 2.10 -5.50
C SER A 34 15.64 1.89 -4.07
N ARG A 35 16.18 0.93 -3.33
CA ARG A 35 15.83 0.71 -1.92
C ARG A 35 16.22 1.90 -1.03
N MET A 36 17.41 2.46 -1.22
CA MET A 36 17.85 3.62 -0.43
C MET A 36 17.07 4.91 -0.72
N THR A 37 16.56 5.05 -1.94
CA THR A 37 15.79 6.24 -2.35
C THR A 37 14.30 6.02 -2.22
N ASN A 38 13.72 5.10 -3.01
CA ASN A 38 12.29 4.91 -3.16
C ASN A 38 11.66 4.27 -1.92
N ASP A 39 12.18 3.14 -1.45
CA ASP A 39 11.58 2.44 -0.31
C ASP A 39 11.68 3.27 0.96
N VAL A 40 12.84 3.87 1.22
CA VAL A 40 13.02 4.76 2.38
C VAL A 40 12.13 6.00 2.29
N ASN A 41 11.93 6.56 1.09
CA ASN A 41 11.01 7.68 0.90
C ASN A 41 9.54 7.26 1.09
N ALA A 42 9.15 6.07 0.63
CA ALA A 42 7.83 5.52 0.90
C ALA A 42 7.59 5.35 2.41
N ILE A 43 8.60 4.88 3.15
CA ILE A 43 8.56 4.80 4.62
C ILE A 43 8.42 6.20 5.24
N GLU A 44 9.21 7.18 4.79
CA GLU A 44 9.13 8.57 5.28
C GLU A 44 7.70 9.13 5.15
N ILE A 45 7.13 9.04 3.95
CA ILE A 45 5.77 9.51 3.67
C ILE A 45 4.77 8.75 4.54
N SER A 46 4.88 7.42 4.60
CA SER A 46 3.94 6.58 5.38
C SER A 46 3.96 6.93 6.87
N ILE A 47 5.14 7.14 7.46
CA ILE A 47 5.28 7.51 8.88
C ILE A 47 4.63 8.87 9.14
N ILE A 48 4.90 9.86 8.28
CA ILE A 48 4.31 11.20 8.42
C ILE A 48 2.79 11.11 8.33
N SER A 49 2.27 10.41 7.33
CA SER A 49 0.82 10.24 7.15
C SER A 49 0.18 9.47 8.31
N MET A 50 0.86 8.46 8.88
CA MET A 50 0.37 7.75 10.07
C MET A 50 0.36 8.66 11.30
N MET A 51 1.37 9.50 11.49
CA MET A 51 1.40 10.48 12.59
C MET A 51 0.24 11.47 12.45
N GLU A 52 -0.01 11.97 11.24
CA GLU A 52 -1.15 12.84 10.98
C GLU A 52 -2.48 12.14 11.29
N LEU A 53 -2.66 10.90 10.82
CA LEU A 53 -3.87 10.12 11.02
C LEU A 53 -4.12 9.77 12.50
N LEU A 54 -3.07 9.52 13.28
CA LEU A 54 -3.19 9.11 14.69
C LEU A 54 -3.36 10.30 15.64
N PHE A 55 -2.80 11.47 15.32
CA PHE A 55 -2.81 12.62 16.22
C PHE A 55 -3.67 13.77 15.69
N SER A 56 -3.44 14.24 14.46
CA SER A 56 -4.14 15.41 13.92
C SER A 56 -5.62 15.11 13.65
N THR A 57 -5.91 13.99 13.00
CA THR A 57 -7.29 13.62 12.65
C THR A 57 -8.19 13.45 13.88
N PRO A 58 -7.82 12.68 14.92
CA PRO A 58 -8.68 12.49 16.09
C PRO A 58 -8.86 13.78 16.89
N VAL A 59 -7.79 14.57 17.06
CA VAL A 59 -7.88 15.88 17.74
C VAL A 59 -8.85 16.80 17.02
N THR A 60 -8.76 16.88 15.69
CA THR A 60 -9.65 17.72 14.88
C THR A 60 -11.10 17.24 14.97
N VAL A 61 -11.33 15.93 14.91
CA VAL A 61 -12.66 15.33 15.05
C VAL A 61 -13.26 15.63 16.42
N ILE A 62 -12.50 15.43 17.50
CA ILE A 62 -12.94 15.74 18.87
C ILE A 62 -13.26 17.23 18.99
N PHE A 63 -12.40 18.10 18.48
CA PHE A 63 -12.61 19.55 18.49
C PHE A 63 -13.92 19.94 17.81
N TYR A 64 -14.22 19.40 16.63
CA TYR A 64 -15.49 19.64 15.94
C TYR A 64 -16.70 19.09 16.70
N PHE A 65 -16.60 17.90 17.31
CA PHE A 65 -17.69 17.37 18.13
C PHE A 65 -17.98 18.25 19.34
N VAL A 66 -16.94 18.73 20.03
CA VAL A 66 -17.06 19.62 21.19
C VAL A 66 -17.74 20.93 20.79
N ILE A 67 -17.27 21.58 19.71
CA ILE A 67 -17.89 22.82 19.20
C ILE A 67 -19.34 22.59 18.81
N LEU A 68 -19.63 21.50 18.09
CA LEU A 68 -20.99 21.20 17.64
C LEU A 68 -21.93 20.97 18.83
N LEU A 69 -21.45 20.34 19.89
CA LEU A 69 -22.23 20.11 21.10
C LEU A 69 -22.56 21.43 21.84
N PHE A 70 -21.63 22.40 21.85
CA PHE A 70 -21.89 23.74 22.37
C PHE A 70 -22.86 24.56 21.52
N ILE A 71 -22.84 24.39 20.19
CA ILE A 71 -23.76 25.10 19.29
C ILE A 71 -25.17 24.51 19.36
N SER A 72 -25.31 23.19 19.21
CA SER A 72 -26.61 22.52 19.23
C SER A 72 -26.50 21.02 19.48
N ALA A 73 -26.98 20.60 20.65
CA ALA A 73 -27.13 19.18 21.00
C ALA A 73 -28.07 18.43 20.03
N LYS A 74 -29.04 19.10 19.41
CA LYS A 74 -29.98 18.48 18.45
C LYS A 74 -29.28 18.09 17.15
N LEU A 75 -28.39 18.94 16.63
CA LEU A 75 -27.59 18.62 15.44
C LEU A 75 -26.56 17.51 15.73
N PHE A 76 -25.96 17.51 16.92
CA PHE A 76 -25.06 16.44 17.36
C PHE A 76 -25.76 15.07 17.36
N LEU A 77 -26.97 14.98 17.93
CA LEU A 77 -27.76 13.74 17.92
C LEU A 77 -28.10 13.28 16.50
N PHE A 78 -28.50 14.20 15.62
CA PHE A 78 -28.74 13.89 14.22
C PHE A 78 -27.49 13.30 13.53
N LEU A 79 -26.32 13.93 13.75
CA LEU A 79 -25.05 13.46 13.21
C LEU A 79 -24.69 12.06 13.73
N LEU A 80 -24.94 11.79 15.01
CA LEU A 80 -24.68 10.48 15.63
C LEU A 80 -25.48 9.35 14.99
N PHE A 81 -26.69 9.62 14.50
CA PHE A 81 -27.48 8.65 13.71
C PHE A 81 -27.05 8.59 12.24
N LEU A 82 -26.63 9.71 11.65
CA LEU A 82 -26.22 9.76 10.24
C LEU A 82 -24.89 9.01 10.00
N LEU A 83 -23.92 9.14 10.90
CA LEU A 83 -22.61 8.50 10.80
C LEU A 83 -22.65 6.97 10.67
N PRO A 84 -23.38 6.19 11.50
CA PRO A 84 -23.47 4.74 11.34
C PRO A 84 -24.18 4.34 10.04
N ILE A 85 -25.19 5.10 9.59
CA ILE A 85 -25.86 4.82 8.31
C ILE A 85 -24.87 5.01 7.15
N ALA A 86 -24.13 6.12 7.14
CA ALA A 86 -23.08 6.37 6.15
C ALA A 86 -21.99 5.29 6.22
N GLY A 87 -21.53 4.94 7.42
CA GLY A 87 -20.54 3.89 7.66
C GLY A 87 -20.99 2.52 7.16
N LEU A 88 -22.26 2.15 7.34
CA LEU A 88 -22.82 0.90 6.82
C LEU A 88 -22.86 0.87 5.29
N ILE A 89 -23.29 1.97 4.65
CA ILE A 89 -23.35 2.08 3.19
C ILE A 89 -21.94 2.00 2.60
N ILE A 90 -21.02 2.84 3.10
CA ILE A 90 -19.62 2.85 2.68
C ILE A 90 -18.96 1.50 2.94
N GLY A 91 -19.22 0.89 4.10
CA GLY A 91 -18.68 -0.43 4.47
C GLY A 91 -19.15 -1.54 3.52
N ARG A 92 -20.43 -1.56 3.13
CA ARG A 92 -20.93 -2.52 2.15
C ARG A 92 -20.30 -2.33 0.77
N ILE A 93 -20.21 -1.08 0.30
CA ILE A 93 -19.58 -0.76 -0.99
C ILE A 93 -18.11 -1.17 -0.98
N SER A 94 -17.37 -0.81 0.09
CA SER A 94 -15.96 -1.13 0.25
C SER A 94 -15.71 -2.64 0.27
N LYS A 95 -16.56 -3.40 0.96
CA LYS A 95 -16.48 -4.88 1.00
C LYS A 95 -16.73 -5.49 -0.37
N SER A 96 -17.70 -4.96 -1.12
CA SER A 96 -18.00 -5.40 -2.49
C SER A 96 -16.82 -5.14 -3.43
N LEU A 97 -16.28 -3.91 -3.41
CA LEU A 97 -15.11 -3.53 -4.19
C LEU A 97 -13.89 -4.40 -3.88
N LYS A 98 -13.63 -4.64 -2.58
CA LYS A 98 -12.52 -5.52 -2.17
C LYS A 98 -12.68 -6.93 -2.73
N ARG A 99 -13.89 -7.51 -2.65
CA ARG A 99 -14.17 -8.84 -3.18
C ARG A 99 -13.98 -8.91 -4.71
N ASN A 100 -14.50 -7.93 -5.44
CA ASN A 100 -14.33 -7.87 -6.90
C ASN A 100 -12.85 -7.71 -7.28
N THR A 101 -12.10 -6.90 -6.54
CA THR A 101 -10.67 -6.71 -6.78
C THR A 101 -9.91 -8.02 -6.62
N ILE A 102 -10.16 -8.78 -5.54
CA ILE A 102 -9.52 -10.08 -5.31
C ILE A 102 -9.82 -11.04 -6.48
N ASN A 103 -11.08 -11.18 -6.87
CA ASN A 103 -11.46 -12.06 -7.99
C ASN A 103 -10.79 -11.66 -9.32
N THR A 104 -10.69 -10.36 -9.59
CA THR A 104 -10.03 -9.85 -10.80
C THR A 104 -8.53 -10.14 -10.76
N GLN A 105 -7.88 -9.98 -9.60
CA GLN A 105 -6.46 -10.30 -9.42
C GLN A 105 -6.19 -11.80 -9.60
N GLU A 106 -7.06 -12.67 -9.08
CA GLU A 106 -6.94 -14.13 -9.30
C GLU A 106 -7.05 -14.51 -10.77
N ARG A 107 -8.02 -13.93 -11.50
CA ARG A 107 -8.17 -14.16 -12.95
C ARG A 107 -6.96 -13.69 -13.74
N LEU A 108 -6.43 -12.51 -13.39
CA LEU A 108 -5.22 -11.99 -14.00
C LEU A 108 -4.04 -12.93 -13.75
N GLY A 109 -3.89 -13.43 -12.52
CA GLY A 109 -2.89 -14.44 -12.16
C GLY A 109 -2.99 -15.68 -13.04
N ASN A 110 -4.20 -16.25 -13.18
CA ASN A 110 -4.42 -17.43 -14.03
C ASN A 110 -4.06 -17.19 -15.51
N ILE A 111 -4.41 -16.01 -16.05
CA ILE A 111 -4.04 -15.64 -17.42
C ILE A 111 -2.53 -15.54 -17.57
N LEU A 112 -1.85 -14.90 -16.61
CA LEU A 112 -0.39 -14.78 -16.63
C LEU A 112 0.29 -16.15 -16.55
N SER A 113 -0.20 -17.06 -15.72
CA SER A 113 0.32 -18.43 -15.64
C SER A 113 0.15 -19.19 -16.96
N MET A 114 -1.01 -19.09 -17.62
CA MET A 114 -1.22 -19.69 -18.95
C MET A 114 -0.27 -19.11 -19.99
N ILE A 115 -0.03 -17.80 -19.96
CA ILE A 115 0.95 -17.15 -20.85
C ILE A 115 2.34 -17.70 -20.59
N GLU A 116 2.76 -17.84 -19.34
CA GLU A 116 4.06 -18.39 -18.97
C GLU A 116 4.24 -19.83 -19.47
N GLU A 117 3.25 -20.69 -19.27
CA GLU A 117 3.26 -22.08 -19.76
C GLU A 117 3.32 -22.13 -21.30
N THR A 118 2.51 -21.30 -21.96
CA THR A 118 2.47 -21.23 -23.43
C THR A 118 3.80 -20.74 -24.00
N LEU A 119 4.42 -19.74 -23.38
CA LEU A 119 5.73 -19.22 -23.80
C LEU A 119 6.85 -20.24 -23.54
N GLY A 120 6.82 -20.94 -22.40
CA GLY A 120 7.75 -22.03 -22.09
C GLY A 120 7.63 -23.20 -23.08
N GLY A 121 6.42 -23.56 -23.47
CA GLY A 121 6.11 -24.60 -24.45
C GLY A 121 6.09 -24.14 -25.91
N LEU A 122 6.39 -22.88 -26.20
CA LEU A 122 6.09 -22.25 -27.51
C LEU A 122 6.75 -22.98 -28.68
N ARG A 123 7.99 -23.45 -28.50
CA ARG A 123 8.72 -24.19 -29.55
C ARG A 123 8.03 -25.52 -29.87
N ILE A 124 7.50 -26.21 -28.86
CA ILE A 124 6.76 -27.47 -29.01
C ILE A 124 5.41 -27.19 -29.69
N ILE A 125 4.67 -26.19 -29.21
CA ILE A 125 3.39 -25.78 -29.80
C ILE A 125 3.53 -25.46 -31.29
N LYS A 126 4.59 -24.72 -31.67
CA LYS A 126 4.91 -24.40 -33.06
C LYS A 126 5.34 -25.62 -33.88
N ALA A 127 6.13 -26.53 -33.29
CA ALA A 127 6.57 -27.76 -33.97
C ALA A 127 5.40 -28.70 -34.31
N PHE A 128 4.38 -28.77 -33.44
CA PHE A 128 3.18 -29.59 -33.65
C PHE A 128 2.03 -28.84 -34.34
N ARG A 129 2.19 -27.56 -34.69
CA ARG A 129 1.14 -26.67 -35.23
C ARG A 129 -0.13 -26.63 -34.33
N ALA A 130 0.06 -26.79 -33.02
CA ALA A 130 -1.01 -26.88 -32.01
C ALA A 130 -1.46 -25.48 -31.51
N GLU A 131 -1.45 -24.50 -32.39
CA GLU A 131 -1.71 -23.08 -32.08
C GLU A 131 -3.19 -22.67 -32.21
N ARG A 132 -4.06 -23.62 -32.60
CA ARG A 132 -5.51 -23.44 -32.77
C ARG A 132 -6.28 -24.40 -31.88
#